data_AF-A0A8G1RJZ0-F1
#
_entry.id   AF-A0A8G1RJZ0-F1
#
_cell.length_a   1.000
_cell.length_b   1.000
_cell.length_c   1.000
_cell.angle_alpha   90.00
_cell.angle_beta   90.00
_cell.angle_gamma   90.00
#
_symmetry.space_group_name_H-M   'P 1'
#
loop_
_entity.id
_entity.type
_entity.pdbx_description
1 polymer ?
#
loop_
_entity_poly.entity_id
_entity_poly.type
_entity_poly.pdbx_seq_one_letter_code
_entity_poly.pdbx_strand_id
1 'polypeptide(L)'
;PIAPRTPASSGLLSELPTIFQGATELLSPETVGKLETIVSGGAVLLGGDTPQNLQRLLSGPNIDKLQRLLDNADRLLTPGFVNETTQLIDMANPLISDVGKIMNALIGS
;
A
#
# COMPACT_ATOMS: atom_id res chain seq x y z
N PRO A 1 29.61 -18.08 -71.64
CA PRO A 1 29.98 -16.93 -70.77
C PRO A 1 29.28 -17.03 -69.42
N ILE A 2 30.00 -17.45 -68.38
CA ILE A 2 29.47 -17.52 -67.02
C ILE A 2 30.04 -16.29 -66.30
N ALA A 3 29.17 -15.33 -65.95
CA ALA A 3 29.59 -14.18 -65.17
C ALA A 3 30.14 -14.63 -63.80
N PRO A 4 31.21 -14.01 -63.27
CA PRO A 4 31.69 -14.32 -61.94
C PRO A 4 30.60 -13.99 -60.91
N ARG A 5 30.22 -14.97 -60.08
CA ARG A 5 29.40 -14.70 -58.89
C ARG A 5 30.26 -13.89 -57.92
N THR A 6 29.87 -12.65 -57.64
CA THR A 6 30.46 -11.86 -56.55
C THR A 6 30.23 -12.62 -55.24
N PRO A 7 31.26 -12.85 -54.41
CA PRO A 7 31.04 -13.44 -53.10
C PRO A 7 30.28 -12.40 -52.25
N ALA A 8 29.01 -12.67 -51.95
CA ALA A 8 28.30 -11.95 -50.90
C ALA A 8 28.86 -12.44 -49.55
N SER A 9 30.01 -11.90 -49.15
CA SER A 9 30.55 -12.09 -47.80
C SER A 9 30.11 -10.94 -46.90
N SER A 10 28.81 -10.71 -46.75
CA SER A 10 28.30 -9.96 -45.58
C SER A 10 28.19 -10.93 -44.41
N GLY A 11 29.32 -11.52 -44.02
CA GLY A 11 29.37 -12.50 -42.95
C GLY A 11 29.15 -11.87 -41.58
N LEU A 12 28.95 -12.69 -40.55
CA LEU A 12 28.80 -12.28 -39.14
C LEU A 12 29.75 -11.16 -38.69
N LEU A 13 30.98 -11.11 -39.21
CA LEU A 13 31.97 -10.09 -38.87
C LEU A 13 31.58 -8.67 -39.31
N SER A 14 30.78 -8.52 -40.39
CA SER A 14 30.26 -7.20 -40.80
C SER A 14 29.05 -6.75 -39.97
N GLU A 15 28.38 -7.68 -39.29
CA GLU A 15 27.23 -7.39 -38.42
C GLU A 15 27.64 -7.17 -36.95
N LEU A 16 28.85 -7.59 -36.57
CA LEU A 16 29.41 -7.39 -35.23
C LEU A 16 29.26 -5.94 -34.71
N PRO A 17 29.50 -4.88 -35.49
CA PRO A 17 29.33 -3.51 -35.00
C PRO A 17 27.88 -3.20 -34.61
N THR A 18 26.91 -3.66 -35.41
CA THR A 18 25.47 -3.45 -35.15
C THR A 18 25.01 -4.27 -33.94
N ILE A 19 25.46 -5.52 -33.83
CA ILE A 19 25.17 -6.38 -32.67
C ILE A 19 25.76 -5.77 -31.39
N PHE A 20 27.00 -5.27 -31.47
CA PHE A 20 27.67 -4.60 -30.36
C PHE A 20 26.93 -3.33 -29.93
N GLN A 21 26.49 -2.50 -30.88
CA GLN A 21 25.70 -1.31 -30.62
C GLN A 21 24.35 -1.65 -29.95
N GLY A 22 23.65 -2.67 -30.43
CA GLY A 22 22.42 -3.14 -29.78
C GLY A 22 22.66 -3.64 -28.35
N ALA A 23 23.76 -4.35 -28.12
CA ALA A 23 24.13 -4.83 -26.79
C ALA A 23 24.49 -3.68 -25.83
N THR A 24 25.19 -2.64 -26.30
CA THR A 24 25.53 -1.46 -25.47
C THR A 24 24.31 -0.61 -25.14
N GLU A 25 23.33 -0.52 -26.04
CA GLU A 25 22.04 0.12 -25.75
C GLU A 25 21.24 -0.64 -24.69
N LEU A 26 21.17 -1.98 -24.78
CA LEU A 26 20.54 -2.82 -23.76
C LEU A 26 21.26 -2.78 -22.41
N LEU A 27 22.59 -2.68 -22.41
CA LEU A 27 23.42 -2.57 -21.21
C LEU A 27 23.72 -1.12 -20.81
N SER A 28 23.01 -0.16 -21.40
CA SER A 28 23.17 1.26 -21.05
C SER A 28 22.85 1.50 -19.58
N PRO A 29 23.53 2.45 -18.92
CA PRO A 29 23.27 2.77 -17.51
C PRO A 29 21.79 3.10 -17.24
N GLU A 30 21.10 3.73 -18.20
CA GLU A 30 19.67 4.00 -18.10
C GLU A 30 18.83 2.72 -18.06
N THR A 31 19.08 1.77 -18.98
CA THR A 31 18.33 0.51 -19.02
C THR A 31 18.61 -0.33 -17.78
N VAL A 32 19.87 -0.41 -17.36
CA VAL A 32 20.26 -1.11 -16.12
C VAL A 32 19.59 -0.47 -14.90
N GLY A 33 19.60 0.87 -14.78
CA GLY A 33 18.94 1.56 -13.67
C GLY A 33 17.42 1.37 -13.63
N LYS A 34 16.76 1.35 -14.79
CA LYS A 34 15.33 1.01 -14.88
C LYS A 34 15.07 -0.43 -14.42
N LEU A 35 15.90 -1.38 -14.85
CA LEU A 35 15.78 -2.78 -14.43
C LEU A 35 16.03 -2.94 -12.94
N GLU A 36 17.03 -2.27 -12.37
CA GLU A 36 17.28 -2.27 -10.92
C GLU A 36 16.07 -1.74 -10.15
N THR A 37 15.46 -0.66 -10.63
CA THR A 37 14.23 -0.09 -10.03
C THR A 37 13.08 -1.09 -10.08
N ILE A 38 12.85 -1.73 -11.24
CA ILE A 38 11.79 -2.74 -11.41
C ILE A 38 12.04 -3.96 -10.52
N VAL A 39 13.27 -4.48 -10.49
CA VAL A 39 13.63 -5.66 -9.69
C VAL A 39 13.53 -5.34 -8.21
N SER A 40 13.97 -4.16 -7.77
CA SER A 40 13.86 -3.72 -6.37
C SER A 40 12.41 -3.54 -5.96
N GLY A 41 11.60 -2.88 -6.78
CA GLY A 41 10.16 -2.74 -6.54
C GLY A 41 9.45 -4.10 -6.50
N GLY A 42 9.78 -5.00 -7.42
CA GLY A 42 9.28 -6.37 -7.44
C GLY A 42 9.70 -7.16 -6.21
N ALA A 43 10.94 -7.02 -5.75
CA ALA A 43 11.43 -7.68 -4.55
C ALA A 43 10.70 -7.21 -3.28
N VAL A 44 10.33 -5.93 -3.18
CA VAL A 44 9.51 -5.42 -2.06
C VAL A 44 8.11 -6.05 -2.08
N LEU A 45 7.49 -6.16 -3.26
CA LEU A 45 6.12 -6.66 -3.40
C LEU A 45 6.01 -8.19 -3.30
N LEU A 46 7.04 -8.91 -3.76
CA LEU A 46 7.03 -10.37 -3.90
C LEU A 46 7.93 -11.09 -2.89
N GLY A 47 8.82 -10.36 -2.22
CA GLY A 47 9.77 -10.90 -1.25
C GLY A 47 9.38 -10.64 0.20
N GLY A 48 10.12 -11.29 1.10
CA GLY A 48 9.90 -11.20 2.54
C GLY A 48 8.48 -11.62 2.93
N ASP A 49 7.93 -10.94 3.95
CA ASP A 49 6.59 -11.21 4.46
C ASP A 49 5.50 -10.37 3.75
N THR A 50 5.86 -9.55 2.76
CA THR A 50 4.90 -8.64 2.08
C THR A 50 3.72 -9.40 1.47
N PRO A 51 3.92 -10.46 0.67
CA PRO A 51 2.80 -11.21 0.09
C PRO A 51 1.87 -11.79 1.16
N GLN A 52 2.41 -12.35 2.23
CA GLN A 52 1.66 -12.97 3.32
C GLN A 52 0.89 -11.92 4.13
N ASN A 53 1.50 -10.76 4.39
CA ASN A 53 0.83 -9.65 5.06
C ASN A 53 -0.32 -9.09 4.22
N LEU A 54 -0.13 -8.94 2.91
CA LEU A 54 -1.20 -8.54 1.99
C LEU A 54 -2.31 -9.59 1.92
N GLN A 55 -1.97 -10.87 1.82
CA GLN A 55 -2.97 -11.95 1.85
C GLN A 55 -3.77 -11.97 3.15
N ARG A 56 -3.11 -11.77 4.30
CA ARG A 56 -3.79 -11.67 5.58
C ARG A 56 -4.70 -10.44 5.61
N LEU A 57 -4.20 -9.26 5.27
CA LEU A 57 -4.97 -8.01 5.28
C LEU A 57 -6.19 -8.09 4.34
N LEU A 58 -5.99 -8.59 3.13
CA LEU A 58 -7.00 -8.69 2.07
C LEU A 58 -7.82 -9.99 2.13
N SER A 59 -7.62 -10.83 3.15
CA SER A 59 -8.43 -12.04 3.34
C SER A 59 -9.89 -11.66 3.56
N GLY A 60 -10.81 -12.47 3.04
CA GLY A 60 -12.26 -12.26 3.21
C GLY A 60 -12.67 -11.94 4.66
N PRO A 61 -12.25 -12.74 5.66
CA PRO A 61 -12.58 -12.46 7.06
C PRO A 61 -12.09 -11.10 7.58
N ASN A 62 -10.95 -10.59 7.09
CA ASN A 62 -10.45 -9.29 7.50
C ASN A 62 -11.14 -8.15 6.74
N ILE A 63 -11.43 -8.33 5.46
CA ILE A 63 -12.26 -7.38 4.70
C ILE A 63 -13.65 -7.25 5.33
N ASP A 64 -14.30 -8.36 5.69
CA ASP A 64 -15.61 -8.34 6.37
C ASP A 64 -15.53 -7.62 7.73
N LYS A 65 -14.45 -7.82 8.49
CA LYS A 65 -14.23 -7.11 9.75
C LYS A 65 -14.05 -5.61 9.54
N LEU A 66 -13.26 -5.21 8.55
CA LEU A 66 -13.04 -3.80 8.21
C LEU A 66 -14.34 -3.15 7.74
N GLN A 67 -15.12 -3.81 6.89
CA GLN A 67 -16.43 -3.32 6.45
C GLN A 67 -17.38 -3.11 7.64
N ARG A 68 -17.52 -4.09 8.54
CA ARG A 68 -18.36 -3.91 9.74
C ARG A 68 -17.86 -2.77 10.64
N LEU A 69 -16.55 -2.59 10.77
CA LEU A 69 -15.99 -1.48 11.54
C LEU A 69 -16.36 -0.14 10.90
N LEU A 70 -16.21 -0.03 9.56
CA LEU A 70 -16.57 1.18 8.81
C LEU A 70 -18.07 1.46 8.89
N ASP A 71 -18.93 0.46 8.77
CA ASP A 71 -20.39 0.62 8.90
C ASP A 71 -20.78 1.12 10.30
N ASN A 72 -20.14 0.60 11.35
CA ASN A 72 -20.37 1.07 12.71
C ASN A 72 -19.83 2.47 12.93
N ALA A 73 -18.64 2.79 12.40
CA ALA A 73 -18.07 4.12 12.47
C ALA A 73 -18.97 5.14 11.74
N ASP A 74 -19.49 4.83 10.55
CA ASP A 74 -20.41 5.69 9.81
C ASP A 74 -21.68 6.00 10.61
N ARG A 75 -22.29 4.99 11.25
CA ARG A 75 -23.45 5.18 12.13
C ARG A 75 -23.14 6.04 13.34
N LEU A 76 -22.00 5.83 13.98
CA LEU A 76 -21.60 6.52 15.22
C LEU A 76 -21.10 7.94 14.98
N LEU A 77 -20.45 8.20 13.84
CA LEU A 77 -19.85 9.50 13.52
C LEU A 77 -20.82 10.43 12.77
N THR A 78 -22.12 10.16 12.84
CA THR A 78 -23.12 11.12 12.36
C THR A 78 -23.13 12.37 13.25
N PRO A 79 -23.27 13.58 12.67
CA PRO A 79 -23.33 14.81 13.47
C PRO A 79 -24.41 14.77 14.57
N GLY A 80 -25.56 14.14 14.28
CA GLY A 80 -26.64 13.94 15.24
C GLY A 80 -26.22 13.11 16.45
N PHE A 81 -25.72 11.88 16.22
CA PHE A 81 -25.31 10.99 17.30
C PHE A 81 -24.18 11.58 18.16
N VAL A 82 -23.18 12.19 17.51
CA VAL A 82 -22.07 12.85 18.23
C VAL A 82 -22.58 14.00 19.09
N ASN A 83 -23.42 14.89 18.53
CA ASN A 83 -23.95 16.04 19.27
C ASN A 83 -24.85 15.60 20.45
N GLU A 84 -25.75 14.64 20.24
CA GLU A 84 -26.60 14.10 21.30
C GLU A 84 -25.78 13.44 22.41
N THR A 85 -24.74 12.68 22.05
CA THR A 85 -23.84 12.05 23.03
C THR A 85 -23.06 13.10 23.82
N THR A 86 -22.53 14.14 23.17
CA THR A 86 -21.86 15.26 23.86
C THR A 86 -22.81 15.97 24.82
N GLN A 87 -24.04 16.27 24.40
CA GLN A 87 -25.04 16.89 25.26
C GLN A 87 -25.40 16.01 26.45
N LEU A 88 -25.53 14.70 26.26
CA LEU A 88 -25.78 13.75 27.35
C LEU A 88 -24.65 13.78 28.37
N ILE A 89 -23.39 13.79 27.92
CA ILE A 89 -22.21 13.89 28.80
C ILE A 89 -22.23 15.22 29.57
N ASP A 90 -22.52 16.34 28.90
CA ASP A 90 -22.59 17.66 29.52
C ASP A 90 -23.68 17.73 30.60
N MET A 91 -24.85 17.11 30.36
CA MET A 91 -25.93 17.02 31.35
C MET A 91 -25.61 16.06 32.50
N ALA A 92 -24.84 15.01 32.28
CA ALA A 92 -24.49 14.04 33.31
C ALA A 92 -23.43 14.59 34.29
N ASN A 93 -22.54 15.47 33.84
CA ASN A 93 -21.44 16.01 34.65
C ASN A 93 -21.90 16.66 35.98
N PRO A 94 -22.91 17.56 36.01
CA PRO A 94 -23.43 18.12 37.25
C PRO A 94 -24.01 17.05 38.19
N LEU A 95 -24.76 16.09 37.65
CA LEU A 95 -25.38 15.02 38.44
C LEU A 95 -24.33 14.16 39.16
N ILE A 96 -23.23 13.82 38.47
CA ILE A 96 -22.11 13.08 39.07
C ILE A 96 -21.47 13.89 40.21
N SER A 97 -21.30 15.20 40.02
CA SER A 97 -20.76 16.08 41.07
C SER A 97 -21.65 16.12 42.30
N ASP A 98 -22.96 16.26 42.11
CA ASP A 98 -23.91 16.35 43.23
C ASP A 98 -24.02 15.04 43.99
N VAL A 99 -24.03 13.89 43.30
CA VAL A 99 -23.94 12.58 43.95
C VAL A 99 -22.65 12.45 44.77
N GLY A 100 -21.52 12.91 44.26
CA GLY A 100 -20.26 12.93 45.00
C GLY A 100 -20.32 13.77 46.28
N LYS A 101 -20.94 14.95 46.23
CA LYS A 101 -21.16 15.79 47.42
C LYS A 101 -22.04 15.08 48.45
N ILE A 102 -23.13 14.45 48.02
CA ILE A 102 -24.03 13.70 48.90
C ILE A 102 -23.29 12.54 49.57
N MET A 103 -22.53 11.75 48.81
CA MET A 103 -21.75 10.63 49.34
C MET A 103 -20.70 11.09 50.36
N ASN A 104 -19.99 12.18 50.08
CA ASN A 104 -19.04 12.76 51.04
C ASN A 104 -19.74 13.27 52.31
N ALA A 105 -20.93 13.84 52.18
CA ALA A 105 -21.73 14.27 53.32
C ALA A 105 -22.25 13.10 54.16
N LEU A 106 -22.53 11.94 53.56
CA LEU A 106 -23.04 10.74 54.25
C LEU A 106 -21.93 9.91 54.91
N ILE A 107 -20.74 9.87 54.31
CA ILE A 107 -19.60 9.05 54.79
C ILE A 107 -18.64 9.88 55.66
N GLY A 108 -18.53 11.19 55.40
CA GLY A 108 -17.70 12.12 56.15
C GLY A 108 -18.38 12.74 57.36
N SER A 109 -19.66 12.43 57.61
CA SER A 109 -20.43 12.78 58.82
C SER A 109 -20.33 11.70 59.89
#